data_AF-A0A7X5N4W0-F1
#
_entry.id   AF-A0A7X5N4W0-F1
#
_cell.length_a   1.000
_cell.length_b   1.000
_cell.length_c   1.000
_cell.angle_alpha   90.00
_cell.angle_beta   90.00
_cell.angle_gamma   90.00
#
_symmetry.space_group_name_H-M   'P 1'
#
loop_
_entity.id
_entity.type
_entity.pdbx_description
1 polymer ?
#
loop_
_entity_poly.entity_id
_entity_poly.type
_entity_poly.pdbx_seq_one_letter_code
_entity_poly.pdbx_strand_id
1 'polypeptide(L)'
;VVMESPDRQVRLMDAVDEADGVEVGDYIEEQIENPDFGRIAAQAAKQVIVQRVREAERQQVVDAWKDRVGELITGVVKRAERGNIFVDLGGNAEAFIPKDKGI
;
A
#
# COMPACT_ATOMS: atom_id res chain seq x y z
N VAL A 1 32.82 22.63 4.13
CA VAL A 1 31.88 21.64 4.70
C VAL A 1 31.63 20.59 3.64
N VAL A 2 31.94 19.33 3.94
CA VAL A 2 31.65 18.19 3.05
C VAL A 2 30.20 17.80 3.30
N MET A 3 29.39 17.70 2.25
CA MET A 3 27.99 17.27 2.36
C MET A 3 27.94 15.75 2.49
N GLU A 4 27.04 15.23 3.33
CA GLU A 4 26.87 13.79 3.56
C GLU A 4 26.13 13.13 2.38
N SER A 5 25.28 13.87 1.68
CA SER A 5 24.54 13.39 0.52
C SER A 5 24.46 14.47 -0.55
N PRO A 6 25.51 14.64 -1.38
CA PRO A 6 25.58 15.69 -2.40
C PRO A 6 24.40 15.66 -3.39
N ASP A 7 23.85 14.48 -3.69
CA ASP A 7 22.76 14.32 -4.65
C ASP A 7 21.38 14.72 -4.09
N ARG A 8 21.30 15.04 -2.79
CA ARG A 8 20.03 15.34 -2.07
C ARG A 8 20.16 16.50 -1.09
N GLN A 9 21.29 17.21 -1.09
CA GLN A 9 21.56 18.31 -0.18
C GLN A 9 22.08 19.49 -0.98
N VAL A 10 21.45 20.64 -0.75
CA VAL A 10 21.89 21.93 -1.25
C VAL A 10 22.26 22.81 -0.06
N ARG A 11 23.24 23.69 -0.21
CA ARG A 11 23.57 24.62 0.87
C ARG A 11 22.49 25.69 0.94
N LEU A 12 22.16 26.14 2.14
CA LEU A 12 21.15 27.18 2.33
C LEU A 12 21.42 28.42 1.45
N MET A 13 22.68 28.83 1.31
CA MET A 13 23.03 29.98 0.45
C MET A 13 22.68 29.76 -1.03
N ASP A 14 22.83 28.54 -1.53
CA ASP A 14 22.52 28.20 -2.92
C ASP A 14 20.99 27.95 -3.09
N ALA A 15 20.34 27.44 -2.03
CA ALA A 15 18.90 27.18 -1.99
C ALA A 15 18.05 28.46 -2.03
N VAL A 16 18.51 29.52 -1.36
CA VAL A 16 17.83 30.83 -1.34
C VAL A 16 17.82 31.49 -2.73
N ASP A 17 18.83 31.23 -3.57
CA ASP A 17 18.86 31.72 -4.95
C ASP A 17 17.81 31.02 -5.85
N GLU A 18 17.38 29.81 -5.49
CA GLU A 18 16.42 29.01 -6.24
C GLU A 18 14.98 29.19 -5.75
N ALA A 19 14.78 29.35 -4.44
CA ALA A 19 13.49 29.65 -3.84
C ALA A 19 13.62 30.61 -2.65
N ASP A 20 12.96 31.76 -2.77
CA ASP A 20 12.94 32.78 -1.72
C ASP A 20 12.25 32.27 -0.45
N GLY A 21 12.92 32.42 0.69
CA GLY A 21 12.37 32.09 2.01
C GLY A 21 12.52 30.63 2.45
N VAL A 22 13.34 29.84 1.76
CA VAL A 22 13.67 28.45 2.16
C VAL A 22 14.47 28.42 3.45
N GLU A 23 14.09 27.53 4.37
CA GLU A 23 14.78 27.29 5.63
C GLU A 23 15.51 25.94 5.65
N VAL A 24 16.41 25.76 6.63
CA VAL A 24 17.12 24.48 6.79
C VAL A 24 16.13 23.39 7.18
N GLY A 25 16.02 22.37 6.33
CA GLY A 25 15.12 21.24 6.53
C GLY A 25 13.96 21.21 5.53
N ASP A 26 13.77 22.28 4.76
CA ASP A 26 12.81 22.32 3.68
C ASP A 26 13.28 21.48 2.47
N TYR A 27 12.33 21.12 1.63
CA TYR A 27 12.55 20.37 0.40
C TYR A 27 12.31 21.28 -0.80
N ILE A 28 13.31 21.38 -1.67
CA ILE A 28 13.18 21.99 -3.00
C ILE A 28 12.97 20.83 -3.99
N GLU A 29 11.86 20.87 -4.73
CA GLU A 29 11.56 19.89 -5.76
C GLU A 29 12.02 20.40 -7.13
N GLU A 30 12.97 19.71 -7.74
CA GLU A 30 13.37 19.96 -9.12
C GLU A 30 12.46 19.20 -10.08
N GLN A 31 11.89 19.88 -11.07
CA GLN A 31 11.13 19.22 -12.12
C GLN A 31 12.09 18.51 -13.09
N ILE A 32 12.03 17.18 -13.09
CA ILE A 32 12.78 16.35 -14.02
C ILE A 32 11.89 16.02 -15.22
N GLU A 33 12.46 16.03 -16.43
CA GLU A 33 11.76 15.55 -17.62
C GLU A 33 11.34 14.08 -17.45
N ASN A 34 10.11 13.79 -17.85
CA ASN A 34 9.58 12.45 -17.71
C ASN A 34 10.19 11.56 -18.81
N PRO A 35 10.95 10.49 -18.47
CA PRO A 35 11.50 9.61 -19.49
C PRO A 35 10.39 8.92 -20.27
N ASP A 36 10.60 8.68 -21.56
CA ASP A 36 9.66 7.93 -22.39
C ASP A 36 9.46 6.52 -21.82
N PHE A 37 8.27 6.26 -21.26
CA PHE A 37 7.93 4.94 -20.75
C PHE A 37 7.74 3.95 -21.89
N GLY A 38 8.74 3.11 -22.12
CA GLY A 38 8.63 1.98 -23.06
C GLY A 38 7.60 0.94 -22.60
N ARG A 39 7.29 -0.02 -23.48
CA ARG A 39 6.32 -1.11 -23.23
C ARG A 39 6.58 -1.86 -21.91
N ILE A 40 7.85 -2.09 -21.57
CA ILE A 40 8.25 -2.80 -20.35
C ILE A 40 7.87 -1.98 -19.10
N ALA A 41 8.17 -0.67 -19.10
CA ALA A 41 7.85 0.21 -17.99
C ALA A 41 6.34 0.35 -17.79
N ALA A 42 5.57 0.48 -18.87
CA ALA A 42 4.11 0.50 -18.82
C ALA A 42 3.51 -0.80 -18.26
N GLN A 43 4.05 -1.97 -18.64
CA GLN A 43 3.62 -3.26 -18.10
C GLN A 43 3.98 -3.41 -16.61
N ALA A 44 5.19 -2.98 -16.21
CA ALA A 44 5.59 -2.95 -14.81
C ALA A 44 4.68 -2.04 -13.99
N ALA A 45 4.37 -0.84 -14.51
CA ALA A 45 3.43 0.09 -13.87
C ALA A 45 2.05 -0.54 -13.68
N LYS A 46 1.49 -1.22 -14.69
CA LYS A 46 0.23 -1.96 -14.54
C LYS A 46 0.29 -2.99 -13.42
N GLN A 47 1.38 -3.75 -13.35
CA GLN A 47 1.57 -4.76 -12.30
C GLN A 47 1.62 -4.12 -10.91
N VAL A 48 2.36 -3.02 -10.77
CA VAL A 48 2.44 -2.27 -9.51
C VAL A 48 1.09 -1.70 -9.10
N ILE A 49 0.34 -1.13 -10.06
CA ILE A 49 -1.01 -0.58 -9.81
C ILE A 49 -1.94 -1.68 -9.30
N VAL A 50 -2.00 -2.83 -9.98
CA VAL A 50 -2.85 -3.96 -9.55
C VAL A 50 -2.46 -4.45 -8.16
N GLN A 51 -1.15 -4.49 -7.84
CA GLN A 51 -0.68 -4.86 -6.52
C GLN A 51 -1.12 -3.85 -5.45
N ARG A 52 -0.99 -2.55 -5.72
CA ARG A 52 -1.42 -1.48 -4.80
C ARG A 52 -2.92 -1.49 -4.55
N VAL A 53 -3.72 -1.72 -5.59
CA VAL A 53 -5.18 -1.87 -5.45
C VAL A 53 -5.51 -3.05 -4.55
N ARG A 54 -4.89 -4.22 -4.78
CA ARG A 54 -5.12 -5.41 -3.96
C ARG A 54 -4.69 -5.22 -2.51
N GLU A 55 -3.62 -4.47 -2.27
CA GLU A 55 -3.16 -4.13 -0.92
C GLU A 55 -4.16 -3.19 -0.22
N ALA A 56 -4.68 -2.19 -0.94
CA ALA A 56 -5.72 -1.30 -0.42
C ALA A 56 -7.02 -2.06 -0.09
N GLU A 57 -7.45 -2.98 -0.95
CA GLU A 57 -8.60 -3.87 -0.68
C GLU A 57 -8.36 -4.71 0.58
N ARG A 58 -7.17 -5.29 0.74
CA ARG A 58 -6.82 -6.06 1.94
C ARG A 58 -6.86 -5.18 3.19
N GLN A 59 -6.31 -3.98 3.11
CA GLN A 59 -6.30 -3.04 4.22
C GLN A 59 -7.72 -2.64 4.62
N GLN A 60 -8.60 -2.38 3.64
CA GLN A 60 -10.01 -2.09 3.88
C GLN A 60 -10.73 -3.24 4.61
N VAL A 61 -10.46 -4.49 4.22
CA VAL A 61 -11.01 -5.66 4.92
C VAL A 61 -10.47 -5.72 6.36
N VAL A 62 -9.17 -5.54 6.58
CA VAL A 62 -8.61 -5.54 7.94
C VAL A 62 -9.24 -4.45 8.81
N ASP A 63 -9.37 -3.24 8.28
CA ASP A 63 -9.95 -2.11 9.01
C ASP A 63 -11.43 -2.30 9.34
N ALA A 64 -12.19 -3.01 8.50
CA ALA A 64 -13.59 -3.33 8.77
C ALA A 64 -13.80 -4.39 9.87
N TRP A 65 -12.81 -5.27 10.09
CA TRP A 65 -12.94 -6.44 10.97
C TRP A 65 -12.10 -6.36 12.25
N LYS A 66 -11.08 -5.50 12.30
CA LYS A 66 -10.17 -5.38 13.47
C LYS A 66 -10.92 -5.07 14.78
N ASP A 67 -11.97 -4.26 14.71
CA ASP A 67 -12.71 -3.80 15.90
C ASP A 67 -13.77 -4.83 16.34
N ARG A 68 -14.05 -5.84 15.53
CA ARG A 68 -15.07 -6.89 15.77
C ARG A 68 -14.47 -8.18 16.31
N VAL A 69 -13.21 -8.15 16.75
CA VAL A 69 -12.52 -9.32 17.29
C VAL A 69 -13.17 -9.73 18.61
N GLY A 70 -13.59 -11.00 18.68
CA GLY A 70 -14.27 -11.56 19.86
C GLY A 70 -15.80 -11.50 19.78
N GLU A 71 -16.36 -10.90 18.74
CA GLU A 71 -17.80 -10.96 18.47
C GLU A 71 -18.19 -12.27 17.79
N LEU A 72 -19.39 -12.75 18.11
CA LEU A 72 -19.99 -13.87 17.39
C LEU A 72 -20.63 -13.33 16.11
N ILE A 73 -20.18 -13.87 14.98
CA ILE A 73 -20.63 -13.45 13.65
C ILE A 73 -21.25 -14.63 12.91
N THR A 74 -22.21 -14.33 12.04
CA THR A 74 -22.86 -15.30 11.17
C THR A 74 -22.42 -15.07 9.73
N GLY A 75 -22.19 -16.15 8.99
CA GLY A 75 -21.85 -16.09 7.56
C GLY A 75 -22.42 -17.29 6.81
N VAL A 76 -22.32 -17.26 5.48
CA VAL A 76 -22.85 -18.33 4.62
C VAL A 76 -21.70 -19.21 4.13
N VAL A 77 -21.84 -20.53 4.26
CA VAL A 77 -20.84 -21.46 3.74
C VAL A 77 -20.81 -21.37 2.22
N LYS A 78 -19.67 -20.94 1.68
CA LYS A 78 -19.45 -20.80 0.23
C LYS A 78 -18.83 -22.06 -0.36
N ARG A 79 -17.94 -22.70 0.40
CA ARG A 79 -17.27 -23.93 -0.03
C ARG A 79 -16.82 -24.79 1.14
N ALA A 80 -16.90 -26.10 1.00
CA ALA A 80 -16.26 -27.05 1.90
C ALA A 80 -15.35 -27.99 1.09
N GLU A 81 -14.07 -28.08 1.47
CA GLU A 81 -13.07 -28.92 0.80
C GLU A 81 -12.19 -29.63 1.82
N ARG A 82 -12.09 -30.97 1.73
CA ARG A 82 -11.18 -31.81 2.56
C ARG A 82 -11.25 -31.51 4.07
N GLY A 83 -12.44 -31.16 4.56
CA GLY A 83 -12.70 -30.80 5.96
C GLY A 83 -12.49 -29.32 6.31
N ASN A 84 -11.94 -28.51 5.41
CA ASN A 84 -11.88 -27.07 5.58
C ASN A 84 -13.15 -26.40 5.05
N ILE A 85 -13.61 -25.35 5.73
CA ILE A 85 -14.82 -24.61 5.38
C ILE A 85 -14.46 -23.15 5.09
N PHE A 86 -14.90 -22.65 3.94
CA PHE A 86 -14.82 -21.25 3.56
C PHE A 86 -16.19 -20.61 3.71
N VAL A 87 -16.25 -19.54 4.49
CA VAL A 87 -17.47 -18.84 4.86
C VAL A 87 -17.41 -17.42 4.28
N ASP A 88 -18.47 -17.00 3.61
CA ASP A 88 -18.65 -15.62 3.17
C ASP A 88 -19.26 -14.81 4.32
N LEU A 89 -18.56 -13.74 4.73
CA LEU A 89 -18.98 -12.86 5.82
C LEU A 89 -19.66 -11.58 5.31
N GLY A 90 -19.79 -11.41 3.98
CA GLY A 90 -20.24 -10.17 3.36
C GLY A 90 -19.16 -9.09 3.34
N GLY A 91 -19.38 -8.03 2.54
CA GLY A 91 -18.44 -6.91 2.45
C GLY A 91 -17.05 -7.28 1.89
N ASN A 92 -16.99 -8.23 0.95
CA ASN A 92 -15.75 -8.77 0.35
C ASN A 92 -14.80 -9.47 1.34
N ALA A 93 -15.30 -9.89 2.50
CA ALA A 93 -14.53 -10.66 3.47
C ALA A 93 -14.90 -12.15 3.41
N GLU A 94 -13.86 -12.99 3.29
CA GLU A 94 -13.97 -14.44 3.39
C GLU A 94 -13.30 -14.92 4.67
N ALA A 95 -13.93 -15.86 5.37
CA ALA A 95 -13.39 -16.54 6.53
C ALA A 95 -13.04 -17.99 6.21
N PHE A 96 -12.03 -18.49 6.92
CA PHE A 96 -11.53 -19.85 6.80
C PHE A 96 -11.65 -20.54 8.16
N ILE A 97 -12.35 -21.67 8.17
CA ILE A 97 -12.46 -22.56 9.32
C ILE A 97 -11.68 -23.83 8.98
N PRO A 98 -10.53 -24.07 9.63
CA PRO A 98 -9.78 -25.29 9.43
C PRO A 98 -10.49 -26.50 10.06
N LYS A 99 -10.23 -27.69 9.50
CA LYS A 99 -10.90 -28.94 9.86
C LYS A 99 -10.83 -29.34 11.34
N ASP A 100 -9.79 -28.91 12.05
CA ASP A 100 -9.58 -29.19 13.48
C ASP A 100 -10.48 -28.36 14.40
N LYS A 101 -11.06 -27.28 13.85
CA LYS A 101 -12.01 -26.40 14.54
C LYS A 101 -13.42 -26.46 13.93
N GLY A 102 -13.60 -27.27 12.89
CA GLY A 102 -14.91 -27.61 12.33
C GLY A 102 -15.67 -28.57 13.24
N ILE A 103 -16.95 -28.80 12.91
CA ILE A 103 -17.78 -29.82 13.56
C ILE A 103 -17.18 -31.21 13.36
#